data_AF-A0A353R1D8-F1
#
_entry.id   AF-A0A353R1D8-F1
#
_cell.length_a   1.000
_cell.length_b   1.000
_cell.length_c   1.000
_cell.angle_alpha   90.00
_cell.angle_beta   90.00
_cell.angle_gamma   90.00
#
_symmetry.space_group_name_H-M   'P 1'
#
loop_
_entity.id
_entity.type
_entity.pdbx_description
1 polymer ?
#
loop_
_entity_poly.entity_id
_entity_poly.type
_entity_poly.pdbx_seq_one_letter_code
_entity_poly.pdbx_strand_id
1 'polypeptide(L)'
;RKIHPREVTGAYQRLRRIALVLILGAFYTLCWVPWGDRQIILWDLPARRFHILWMTFYPQDFIYAAILLVLAAVTLLFFTALAGRLWCGYTCPQTLWTEMFLWIERMKKTGG
;
A
#
# COMPACT_ATOMS: atom_id res chain seq x y z
N ARG A 1 29.14 -16.45 19.15
CA ARG A 1 28.90 -14.99 19.24
C ARG A 1 27.46 -14.74 18.80
N LYS A 2 26.49 -14.69 19.72
CA LYS A 2 25.06 -14.50 19.38
C LYS A 2 24.81 -13.01 19.20
N ILE A 3 24.66 -12.59 17.95
CA ILE A 3 24.28 -11.23 17.60
C ILE A 3 22.80 -11.12 17.97
N HIS A 4 22.51 -10.57 19.15
CA HIS A 4 21.18 -10.07 19.47
C HIS A 4 20.94 -8.84 18.59
N PRO A 5 19.93 -8.85 17.69
CA PRO A 5 19.45 -7.59 17.14
C PRO A 5 18.89 -6.82 18.33
N ARG A 6 19.65 -5.82 18.79
CA ARG A 6 19.21 -4.87 19.81
C ARG A 6 17.84 -4.36 19.35
N GLU A 7 16.79 -4.63 20.12
CA GLU A 7 15.52 -3.96 19.91
C GLU A 7 15.81 -2.47 20.03
N VAL A 8 15.92 -1.79 18.90
CA VAL A 8 16.15 -0.35 18.89
C VAL A 8 14.80 0.25 19.26
N THR A 9 14.51 0.30 20.56
CA THR A 9 13.48 1.15 21.14
C THR A 9 13.84 2.58 20.81
N GLY A 10 13.33 3.08 19.69
CA GLY A 10 13.63 4.40 19.15
C GLY A 10 12.50 4.85 18.23
N ALA A 11 12.44 6.17 17.98
CA ALA A 11 11.43 6.84 17.15
C ALA A 11 11.19 6.13 15.79
N TYR A 12 12.23 5.49 15.23
CA TYR A 12 12.15 4.68 14.01
C TYR A 12 11.16 3.51 14.06
N GLN A 13 11.00 2.80 15.18
CA GLN A 13 10.02 1.72 15.31
C GLN A 13 8.58 2.25 15.41
N ARG A 14 8.41 3.44 15.99
CA ARG A 14 7.10 4.12 16.05
C ARG A 14 6.73 4.68 14.68
N LEU A 15 7.68 5.29 13.97
CA LEU A 15 7.52 5.77 12.60
C LEU A 15 7.18 4.62 11.64
N ARG A 16 7.86 3.46 11.77
CA ARG A 16 7.55 2.25 11.00
C ARG A 16 6.11 1.79 11.23
N ARG A 17 5.66 1.73 12.48
CA ARG A 17 4.28 1.37 12.81
C ARG A 17 3.26 2.37 12.26
N ILE A 18 3.53 3.67 12.35
CA ILE A 18 2.67 4.72 11.79
C ILE A 18 2.61 4.58 10.27
N ALA A 19 3.75 4.42 9.58
CA ALA A 19 3.80 4.21 8.14
C ALA A 19 3.04 2.95 7.71
N LEU A 20 3.17 1.86 8.47
CA LEU A 20 2.46 0.60 8.24
C LEU A 20 0.94 0.80 8.32
N VAL A 21 0.45 1.40 9.40
CA VAL A 21 -0.98 1.67 9.60
C VAL A 21 -1.51 2.68 8.59
N LEU A 22 -0.72 3.70 8.22
CA LEU A 22 -1.10 4.70 7.21
C LEU A 22 -1.23 4.09 5.82
N ILE A 23 -0.25 3.30 5.37
CA ILE A 23 -0.27 2.70 4.03
C ILE A 23 -1.42 1.70 3.94
N LEU A 24 -1.60 0.86 4.95
CA LEU A 24 -2.67 -0.13 4.97
C LEU A 24 -4.04 0.54 5.10
N GLY A 25 -4.17 1.51 6.01
CA GLY A 25 -5.37 2.31 6.19
C GLY A 25 -5.74 3.02 4.90
N ALA A 26 -4.79 3.66 4.22
CA ALA A 26 -4.98 4.27 2.91
C ALA A 26 -5.48 3.26 1.88
N PHE A 27 -4.86 2.07 1.78
CA PHE A 27 -5.29 1.04 0.83
C PHE A 27 -6.75 0.61 1.02
N TYR A 28 -7.18 0.36 2.26
CA TYR A 28 -8.57 -0.05 2.53
C TYR A 28 -9.57 1.10 2.40
N THR A 29 -9.21 2.29 2.87
CA THR A 29 -10.08 3.47 2.78
C THR A 29 -10.27 3.93 1.35
N LEU A 30 -9.23 3.93 0.51
CA LEU A 30 -9.33 4.33 -0.90
C LEU A 30 -10.36 3.50 -1.68
N CYS A 31 -10.49 2.21 -1.39
CA CYS A 31 -11.52 1.39 -2.02
C CYS A 31 -12.92 1.72 -1.52
N TRP A 32 -13.09 2.00 -0.22
CA TRP A 32 -14.43 2.15 0.38
C TRP A 32 -14.98 3.58 0.34
N VAL A 33 -14.15 4.59 0.10
CA VAL A 33 -14.61 5.98 0.11
C VAL A 33 -15.55 6.24 -1.08
N PRO A 34 -16.79 6.69 -0.82
CA PRO A 34 -17.71 7.12 -1.87
C PRO A 34 -17.30 8.52 -2.37
N TRP A 35 -17.38 8.74 -3.68
CA TRP A 35 -17.12 10.03 -4.32
C TRP A 35 -18.37 10.48 -5.11
N GLY A 36 -19.25 11.21 -4.42
CA GLY A 36 -20.56 11.59 -4.95
C GLY A 36 -21.50 10.39 -5.06
N ASP A 37 -22.10 10.17 -6.23
CA ASP A 37 -23.04 9.06 -6.51
C ASP A 37 -22.37 7.71 -6.83
N ARG A 38 -21.03 7.64 -6.78
CA ARG A 38 -20.27 6.42 -7.16
C ARG A 38 -19.08 6.18 -6.24
N GLN A 39 -18.62 4.93 -6.20
CA GLN A 39 -17.41 4.54 -5.47
C GLN A 39 -16.16 5.08 -6.18
N ILE A 40 -15.11 5.43 -5.43
CA ILE A 40 -13.85 5.98 -5.97
C ILE A 40 -13.23 5.08 -7.04
N ILE A 41 -13.30 3.76 -6.87
CA ILE A 41 -12.86 2.79 -7.88
C ILE A 41 -14.07 1.93 -8.23
N LEU A 42 -14.67 2.17 -9.39
CA LEU A 42 -15.81 1.41 -9.91
C LEU A 42 -15.44 0.77 -11.25
N TRP A 43 -15.54 -0.57 -11.31
CA TRP A 43 -15.32 -1.37 -12.51
C TRP A 43 -16.68 -1.65 -13.18
N ASP A 44 -17.05 -0.85 -14.18
CA ASP A 44 -18.28 -1.06 -14.95
C ASP A 44 -18.00 -2.03 -16.11
N LEU A 45 -18.17 -3.33 -15.84
CA LEU A 45 -17.98 -4.42 -16.79
C LEU A 45 -18.94 -4.36 -18.00
N PRO A 46 -20.25 -4.07 -17.86
CA PRO A 46 -21.15 -4.02 -19.01
C PRO A 46 -20.89 -2.84 -19.94
N ALA A 47 -20.50 -1.67 -19.41
CA ALA A 47 -20.17 -0.50 -20.25
C ALA A 47 -18.71 -0.48 -20.75
N ARG A 48 -17.85 -1.39 -20.25
CA ARG A 48 -16.38 -1.38 -20.41
C ARG A 48 -15.77 -0.02 -20.04
N ARG A 49 -16.28 0.58 -18.96
CA ARG A 49 -15.81 1.86 -18.44
C ARG A 49 -15.20 1.64 -17.06
N PHE A 50 -13.97 2.09 -16.89
CA PHE A 50 -13.29 1.99 -15.60
C PHE A 50 -13.22 3.38 -14.99
N HIS A 51 -13.89 3.59 -13.87
CA HIS A 51 -13.90 4.86 -13.16
C HIS A 51 -12.89 4.78 -12.02
N ILE A 52 -11.80 5.55 -12.12
CA ILE A 52 -10.77 5.67 -11.09
C ILE A 52 -10.72 7.13 -10.64
N LEU A 53 -11.19 7.41 -9.43
CA LEU A 53 -11.30 8.72 -8.77
C LEU A 53 -12.11 9.74 -9.59
N TRP A 54 -11.42 10.44 -10.50
CA TRP A 54 -11.96 11.46 -11.41
C TRP A 54 -11.80 11.09 -12.89
N MET A 55 -11.04 10.05 -13.21
CA MET A 55 -10.73 9.62 -14.58
C MET A 55 -11.66 8.48 -14.99
N THR A 56 -12.30 8.62 -16.16
CA THR A 56 -13.12 7.58 -16.77
C THR A 56 -12.37 7.03 -17.97
N PHE A 57 -11.92 5.79 -17.88
CA PHE A 57 -11.20 5.13 -18.98
C PHE A 57 -12.20 4.53 -19.96
N TYR A 58 -12.14 4.98 -21.22
CA TYR A 58 -12.79 4.34 -22.35
C TYR A 58 -11.84 3.36 -23.06
N PRO A 59 -12.37 2.40 -23.84
CA PRO A 59 -11.54 1.47 -24.62
C PRO A 59 -10.53 2.15 -25.57
N GLN A 60 -10.78 3.36 -26.08
CA GLN A 60 -9.80 4.11 -26.88
C GLN A 60 -8.63 4.69 -26.06
N ASP A 61 -8.84 5.00 -24.78
CA ASP A 61 -7.82 5.63 -23.92
C ASP A 61 -6.88 4.63 -23.25
N PHE A 62 -7.02 3.34 -23.57
CA PHE A 62 -6.25 2.26 -22.96
C PHE A 62 -4.74 2.39 -23.21
N ILE A 63 -4.34 2.99 -24.34
CA ILE A 63 -2.93 3.25 -24.67
C ILE A 63 -2.33 4.28 -23.69
N TYR A 64 -3.06 5.35 -23.37
CA TYR A 64 -2.60 6.35 -22.39
C TYR A 64 -2.51 5.75 -20.99
N ALA A 65 -3.48 4.91 -20.61
CA ALA A 65 -3.44 4.16 -19.35
C ALA A 65 -2.23 3.21 -19.28
N ALA A 66 -1.94 2.49 -20.36
CA ALA A 66 -0.78 1.58 -20.42
C ALA A 66 0.55 2.34 -20.28
N ILE A 67 0.72 3.47 -20.97
CA ILE A 67 1.92 4.31 -20.84
C ILE A 67 2.06 4.85 -19.42
N LEU A 68 0.96 5.30 -18.81
CA LEU A 68 0.95 5.77 -17.42
C LEU A 68 1.34 4.66 -16.45
N LEU A 69 0.83 3.44 -16.62
CA LEU A 69 1.19 2.27 -15.82
C LEU A 69 2.66 1.88 -15.99
N VAL A 70 3.20 1.95 -17.21
CA VAL A 70 4.62 1.71 -17.46
C VAL A 70 5.49 2.76 -16.75
N LEU A 71 5.15 4.04 -16.85
CA LEU A 71 5.85 5.10 -16.12
C LEU A 71 5.76 4.91 -14.61
N ALA A 72 4.58 4.54 -14.09
CA ALA A 72 4.39 4.25 -12.67
C ALA A 72 5.24 3.04 -12.23
N ALA A 73 5.28 1.97 -13.02
CA ALA A 73 6.09 0.80 -12.75
C ALA A 73 7.59 1.12 -12.77
N VAL A 74 8.08 1.87 -13.78
CA VAL A 74 9.48 2.30 -13.86
C VAL A 74 9.84 3.21 -12.69
N THR A 75 8.96 4.14 -12.33
CA THR A 75 9.15 5.04 -11.19
C THR A 75 9.22 4.24 -9.89
N LEU A 76 8.28 3.32 -9.69
CA LEU A 76 8.26 2.43 -8.53
C LEU A 76 9.54 1.59 -8.47
N LEU A 77 9.97 1.00 -9.59
CA LEU A 77 11.19 0.21 -9.68
C LEU A 77 12.44 1.06 -9.40
N PHE A 78 12.51 2.28 -9.91
CA PHE A 78 13.60 3.21 -9.66
C PHE A 78 13.70 3.58 -8.17
N PHE A 79 12.58 3.91 -7.52
CA PHE A 79 12.54 4.14 -6.08
C PHE A 79 12.90 2.87 -5.28
N THR A 80 12.45 1.69 -5.72
CA THR A 80 12.83 0.43 -5.09
C THR A 80 14.31 0.10 -5.28
N ALA A 81 14.95 0.47 -6.39
CA ALA A 81 16.39 0.23 -6.58
C ALA A 81 17.23 1.14 -5.68
N LEU A 82 16.84 2.40 -5.52
CA LEU A 82 17.51 3.37 -4.65
C LEU A 82 17.32 3.08 -3.16
N ALA A 83 16.14 2.63 -2.74
CA ALA A 83 15.79 2.38 -1.34
C ALA A 83 15.66 0.88 -0.97
N GLY A 84 16.18 -0.04 -1.80
CA GLY A 84 15.69 -1.41 -1.93
C GLY A 84 15.77 -2.35 -0.73
N ARG A 85 16.66 -2.11 0.23
CA ARG A 85 16.65 -2.87 1.49
C ARG A 85 15.68 -2.33 2.54
N LEU A 86 15.25 -1.07 2.41
CA LEU A 86 14.26 -0.46 3.28
C LEU A 86 12.86 -0.57 2.67
N TRP A 87 12.69 -0.42 1.36
CA TRP A 87 11.37 -0.46 0.74
C TRP A 87 10.73 -1.86 0.77
N CYS A 88 11.38 -2.88 0.21
CA CYS A 88 10.82 -4.25 0.21
C CYS A 88 10.59 -4.81 1.64
N GLY A 89 11.33 -4.35 2.64
CA GLY A 89 11.14 -4.74 4.04
C GLY A 89 10.09 -3.93 4.82
N TYR A 90 9.77 -2.69 4.40
CA TYR A 90 8.96 -1.74 5.20
C TYR A 90 7.69 -1.23 4.49
N THR A 91 7.50 -1.46 3.20
CA THR A 91 6.31 -1.00 2.46
C THR A 91 5.62 -2.10 1.64
N CYS A 92 6.17 -3.32 1.60
CA CYS A 92 5.50 -4.45 0.92
C CYS A 92 4.18 -4.79 1.64
N PRO A 93 3.01 -4.70 0.97
CA PRO A 93 1.71 -4.86 1.62
C PRO A 93 1.54 -6.22 2.30
N GLN A 94 2.13 -7.28 1.73
CA GLN A 94 2.10 -8.62 2.32
C GLN A 94 2.91 -8.71 3.63
N THR A 95 4.11 -8.11 3.66
CA THR A 95 4.95 -8.06 4.86
C THR A 95 4.30 -7.20 5.94
N LEU A 96 3.72 -6.07 5.56
CA LEU A 96 3.04 -5.15 6.47
C LEU A 96 1.83 -5.80 7.14
N TRP A 97 0.98 -6.49 6.36
CA TRP A 97 -0.18 -7.20 6.89
C TRP A 97 0.22 -8.25 7.94
N THR A 98 1.24 -9.04 7.62
CA THR A 98 1.73 -10.11 8.50
C THR A 98 2.35 -9.54 9.79
N GLU A 99 3.17 -8.49 9.68
CA GLU A 99 3.75 -7.79 10.83
C GLU A 99 2.68 -7.17 11.74
N MET A 100 1.64 -6.57 11.16
CA MET A 100 0.52 -5.99 11.92
C MET A 100 -0.24 -7.08 12.69
N PHE A 101 -0.53 -8.21 12.03
CA PHE A 101 -1.22 -9.33 12.68
C PHE A 101 -0.43 -9.89 13.86
N LEU A 102 0.88 -10.13 13.68
CA LEU A 102 1.78 -10.60 14.74
C LEU A 102 1.96 -9.56 15.86
N TRP A 103 1.87 -8.27 15.55
CA TRP A 103 1.89 -7.21 16.57
C TRP A 103 0.61 -7.22 17.41
N ILE A 104 -0.57 -7.36 16.78
CA ILE A 104 -1.86 -7.46 17.49
C ILE A 104 -1.89 -8.72 18.36
N GLU A 105 -1.40 -9.86 17.86
CA GLU A 105 -1.33 -11.10 18.63
C GLU A 105 -0.43 -10.97 19.87
N ARG A 106 0.74 -10.33 19.72
CA ARG A 106 1.64 -10.03 20.85
C ARG A 106 0.97 -9.12 21.87
N MET A 107 0.32 -8.05 21.44
CA MET A 107 -0.42 -7.14 22.33
C MET A 107 -1.49 -7.89 23.13
N LYS A 108 -2.22 -8.82 22.50
CA LYS A 108 -3.23 -9.64 23.17
C LYS A 108 -2.63 -10.60 24.20
N LYS A 109 -1.44 -11.15 23.95
CA LYS A 109 -0.73 -12.07 24.87
C LYS A 109 -0.05 -11.36 26.05
N THR A 110 0.27 -10.06 25.95
CA THR A 110 0.93 -9.30 27.04
C THR A 110 -0.07 -8.59 27.96
N GLY A 111 -1.36 -8.58 27.62
CA GLY A 111 -2.45 -7.97 28.40
C GLY A 111 -3.38 -8.95 29.10
N GLY A 112 -2.97 -10.21 29.30
CA GLY A 112 -3.71 -11.25 30.01
C GLY A 112 -2.88 -11.84 31.15
#